data_AF-A0A4Y9QLD8-F1
#
_entry.id   AF-A0A4Y9QLD8-F1
#
_cell.length_a   1.000
_cell.length_b   1.000
_cell.length_c   1.000
_cell.angle_alpha   90.00
_cell.angle_beta   90.00
_cell.angle_gamma   90.00
#
_symmetry.space_group_name_H-M   'P 1'
#
loop_
_entity.id
_entity.type
_entity.pdbx_description
1 polymer ?
#
loop_
_entity_poly.entity_id
_entity_poly.type
_entity_poly.pdbx_seq_one_letter_code
_entity_poly.pdbx_strand_id
1 'polypeptide(L)'
;MKRYTFIFTLLFISLLVACGSSLSEENKNLRAEVIAVHDEVMPLMGKLKNLEREALNRAEELESNPEVDSVQVDELKALAYDLSQAHEGMFVWMRQYDTEDGERTPEEVKAYLEEQMSMVQKVNEDIKAALARADVLLGTE
;
A
#
# COMPACT_ATOMS: atom_id res chain seq x y z
N MET A 1 -45.93 -34.77 -30.24
CA MET A 1 -45.44 -33.39 -30.02
C MET A 1 -45.78 -32.89 -28.60
N LYS A 2 -45.45 -33.65 -27.54
CA LYS A 2 -45.74 -33.27 -26.14
C LYS A 2 -44.56 -33.51 -25.18
N ARG A 3 -43.41 -33.98 -25.68
CA ARG A 3 -42.22 -34.33 -24.88
C ARG A 3 -41.11 -33.27 -24.93
N TYR A 4 -41.12 -32.37 -25.91
CA TYR A 4 -40.12 -31.30 -26.05
C TYR A 4 -40.51 -30.01 -25.30
N THR A 5 -41.80 -29.80 -25.05
CA THR A 5 -42.27 -28.64 -24.29
C THR A 5 -41.80 -28.68 -22.84
N PHE A 6 -41.65 -29.88 -22.25
CA PHE A 6 -41.22 -30.06 -20.85
C PHE A 6 -39.70 -29.93 -20.65
N ILE A 7 -38.91 -30.18 -21.69
CA ILE A 7 -37.44 -30.07 -21.65
C ILE A 7 -37.02 -28.59 -21.81
N PHE A 8 -37.80 -27.80 -22.54
CA PHE A 8 -37.51 -26.37 -22.74
C PHE A 8 -37.85 -25.50 -21.50
N THR A 9 -38.73 -25.98 -20.61
CA THR A 9 -39.06 -25.27 -19.36
C THR A 9 -38.01 -25.45 -18.26
N LEU A 10 -37.19 -26.51 -18.32
CA LEU A 10 -36.18 -26.81 -17.30
C LEU A 10 -34.85 -26.06 -17.53
N LEU A 11 -34.60 -25.55 -18.74
CA LEU A 11 -33.39 -24.81 -19.11
C LEU A 11 -33.46 -23.31 -18.76
N PHE A 12 -34.65 -22.79 -18.45
CA PHE A 12 -34.85 -21.36 -18.16
C PHE A 12 -34.73 -21.02 -16.65
N ILE A 13 -34.75 -22.03 -15.78
CA ILE A 13 -34.66 -21.85 -14.32
C ILE A 13 -33.20 -21.85 -13.81
N SER A 14 -32.25 -22.32 -14.61
CA SER A 14 -30.82 -22.36 -14.26
C SER A 14 -30.08 -21.03 -14.44
N LEU A 15 -30.73 -19.96 -14.94
CA LEU A 15 -30.12 -18.64 -15.13
C LEU A 15 -30.33 -17.67 -13.95
N LEU A 16 -31.03 -18.08 -12.88
CA LEU A 16 -31.29 -17.22 -11.71
C LEU A 16 -30.38 -17.50 -10.50
N VAL A 17 -29.36 -18.34 -10.64
CA VAL A 17 -28.27 -18.46 -9.66
C VAL A 17 -27.05 -17.68 -10.14
N ALA A 18 -27.25 -16.42 -10.53
CA ALA A 18 -26.21 -15.41 -10.42
C ALA A 18 -26.34 -14.83 -9.01
N CYS A 19 -25.83 -15.57 -8.02
CA CYS A 19 -25.69 -15.05 -6.67
C CYS A 19 -24.56 -14.02 -6.70
N GLY A 20 -24.85 -12.81 -7.16
CA GLY A 20 -23.96 -11.66 -7.01
C GLY A 20 -23.80 -11.38 -5.52
N SER A 21 -22.56 -11.21 -5.05
CA SER A 21 -22.28 -10.68 -3.72
C SER A 21 -23.06 -9.39 -3.51
N SER A 22 -23.57 -9.15 -2.30
CA SER A 22 -24.08 -7.82 -2.00
C SER A 22 -22.91 -6.83 -2.00
N LEU A 23 -23.18 -5.57 -2.35
CA LEU A 23 -22.16 -4.51 -2.32
C LEU A 23 -21.48 -4.39 -0.94
N SER A 24 -22.22 -4.69 0.13
CA SER A 24 -21.67 -4.74 1.49
C SER A 24 -20.64 -5.86 1.67
N GLU A 25 -20.85 -7.04 1.08
CA GLU A 25 -19.83 -8.11 1.10
C GLU A 25 -18.63 -7.76 0.22
N GLU A 26 -18.84 -7.12 -0.94
CA GLU A 26 -17.74 -6.62 -1.77
C GLU A 26 -16.89 -5.58 -1.02
N ASN A 27 -17.52 -4.66 -0.29
CA ASN A 27 -16.81 -3.67 0.52
C ASN A 27 -16.00 -4.30 1.65
N LYS A 28 -16.48 -5.40 2.26
CA LYS A 28 -15.70 -6.16 3.26
C LYS A 28 -14.43 -6.73 2.64
N ASN A 29 -14.53 -7.30 1.44
CA ASN A 29 -13.38 -7.84 0.72
C ASN A 29 -12.40 -6.72 0.34
N LEU A 30 -12.89 -5.62 -0.23
CA LEU A 30 -12.06 -4.48 -0.60
C LEU A 30 -11.35 -3.88 0.62
N ARG A 31 -12.03 -3.77 1.76
CA ARG A 31 -11.43 -3.33 3.03
C ARG A 31 -10.30 -4.27 3.46
N ALA A 32 -10.50 -5.59 3.37
CA ALA A 32 -9.47 -6.57 3.69
C ALA A 32 -8.25 -6.42 2.76
N GLU A 33 -8.47 -6.15 1.47
CA GLU A 33 -7.40 -5.89 0.51
C GLU A 33 -6.62 -4.61 0.84
N VAL A 34 -7.30 -3.51 1.19
CA VAL A 34 -6.64 -2.25 1.62
C VAL A 34 -5.70 -2.52 2.80
N ILE A 35 -6.19 -3.24 3.81
CA ILE A 35 -5.39 -3.57 5.00
C ILE A 35 -4.26 -4.55 4.66
N ALA A 36 -4.47 -5.49 3.74
CA ALA A 36 -3.41 -6.40 3.30
C ALA A 36 -2.22 -5.65 2.66
N VAL A 37 -2.48 -4.61 1.86
CA VAL A 37 -1.43 -3.76 1.27
C VAL A 37 -0.68 -2.96 2.33
N HIS A 38 -1.39 -2.45 3.35
CA HIS A 38 -0.78 -1.83 4.54
C HIS A 38 0.14 -2.83 5.27
N ASP A 39 -0.39 -4.01 5.59
CA ASP A 39 0.31 -5.02 6.40
C ASP A 39 1.56 -5.58 5.69
N GLU A 40 1.58 -5.59 4.36
CA GLU A 40 2.74 -6.03 3.57
C GLU A 40 4.03 -5.29 3.93
N VAL A 41 3.94 -3.97 4.18
CA VAL A 41 5.10 -3.10 4.40
C VAL A 41 5.27 -2.70 5.87
N MET A 42 4.30 -2.97 6.74
CA MET A 42 4.40 -2.69 8.17
C MET A 42 5.63 -3.31 8.87
N PRO A 43 6.04 -4.56 8.58
CA PRO A 43 7.26 -5.13 9.14
C PRO A 43 8.55 -4.37 8.78
N LEU A 44 8.52 -3.52 7.74
CA LEU A 44 9.68 -2.81 7.22
C LEU A 44 9.91 -1.44 7.91
N MET A 45 8.98 -0.97 8.73
CA MET A 45 9.06 0.36 9.37
C MET A 45 10.33 0.53 10.21
N GLY A 46 10.72 -0.51 10.94
CA GLY A 46 11.98 -0.51 11.70
C GLY A 46 13.22 -0.48 10.80
N LYS A 47 13.17 -1.16 9.63
CA LYS A 47 14.25 -1.15 8.64
C LYS A 47 14.46 0.27 8.08
N LEU A 48 13.38 0.99 7.74
CA LEU A 48 13.45 2.38 7.27
C LEU A 48 14.20 3.28 8.26
N LYS A 49 13.83 3.26 9.54
CA LYS A 49 14.49 4.09 10.57
C LYS A 49 15.96 3.74 10.78
N ASN A 50 16.30 2.46 10.70
CA ASN A 50 17.69 2.04 10.82
C ASN A 50 18.54 2.55 9.65
N LEU A 51 18.04 2.43 8.43
CA LEU A 51 18.73 2.90 7.22
C LEU A 51 18.79 4.43 7.17
N GLU A 52 17.77 5.13 7.64
CA GLU A 52 17.77 6.61 7.75
C GLU A 52 18.96 7.06 8.62
N ARG A 53 19.11 6.45 9.80
CA ARG A 53 20.23 6.72 10.70
C ARG A 53 21.57 6.35 10.09
N GLU A 54 21.66 5.22 9.40
CA GLU A 54 22.89 4.78 8.74
C GLU A 54 23.33 5.76 7.64
N ALA A 55 22.40 6.20 6.80
CA ALA A 55 22.67 7.18 5.75
C ALA A 55 23.16 8.51 6.34
N LEU A 56 22.53 9.01 7.42
CA LEU A 56 22.98 10.21 8.12
C LEU A 56 24.37 10.07 8.71
N ASN A 57 24.65 8.95 9.39
CA ASN A 57 25.96 8.70 9.96
C ASN A 57 27.06 8.66 8.89
N ARG A 58 26.80 7.99 7.76
CA ARG A 58 27.75 7.91 6.64
C ARG A 58 27.97 9.27 5.98
N ALA A 59 26.93 10.10 5.88
CA ALA A 59 27.05 11.47 5.41
C ALA A 59 27.94 12.30 6.34
N GLU A 60 27.74 12.21 7.66
CA GLU A 60 28.54 12.94 8.65
C GLU A 60 30.02 12.51 8.64
N GLU A 61 30.29 11.21 8.54
CA GLU A 61 31.65 10.67 8.40
C GLU A 61 32.35 11.21 7.16
N LEU A 62 31.64 11.27 6.04
CA LEU A 62 32.16 11.80 4.77
C LEU A 62 32.43 13.31 4.83
N GLU A 63 31.55 14.10 5.46
CA GLU A 63 31.74 15.54 5.63
C GLU A 63 32.95 15.90 6.49
N SER A 64 33.36 14.99 7.39
CA SER A 64 34.54 15.20 8.24
C SER A 64 35.87 15.11 7.47
N ASN A 65 35.85 14.66 6.21
CA ASN A 65 37.04 14.55 5.36
C ASN A 65 37.04 15.63 4.24
N PRO A 66 37.98 16.58 4.27
CA PRO A 66 38.01 17.72 3.33
C PRO A 66 38.33 17.35 1.87
N GLU A 67 38.68 16.10 1.57
CA GLU A 67 38.91 15.62 0.19
C GLU A 67 37.69 14.91 -0.43
N VAL A 68 36.55 14.85 0.27
CA VAL A 68 35.38 14.09 -0.18
C VAL A 68 34.53 14.84 -1.21
N ASP A 69 34.00 14.07 -2.15
CA ASP A 69 33.00 14.46 -3.14
C ASP A 69 31.69 14.89 -2.46
N SER A 70 31.34 16.17 -2.58
CA SER A 70 30.11 16.75 -2.03
C SER A 70 28.84 16.08 -2.56
N VAL A 71 28.90 15.46 -3.75
CA VAL A 71 27.74 14.79 -4.36
C VAL A 71 27.32 13.57 -3.55
N GLN A 72 28.26 12.76 -3.05
CA GLN A 72 27.93 11.56 -2.28
C GLN A 72 27.29 11.89 -0.92
N VAL A 73 27.73 12.99 -0.30
CA VAL A 73 27.11 13.49 0.94
C VAL A 73 25.67 13.89 0.69
N ASP A 74 25.42 14.65 -0.39
CA ASP A 74 24.07 15.08 -0.75
C ASP A 74 23.15 13.91 -1.09
N GLU A 75 23.66 12.88 -1.78
CA GLU A 75 22.92 11.65 -2.08
C GLU A 75 22.50 10.88 -0.81
N LEU A 76 23.39 10.78 0.18
CA LEU A 76 23.09 10.13 1.46
C LEU A 76 22.08 10.92 2.29
N LYS A 77 22.17 12.26 2.29
CA LYS A 77 21.18 13.12 2.96
C LYS A 77 19.81 13.03 2.27
N ALA A 78 19.78 13.00 0.95
CA ALA A 78 18.55 12.79 0.18
C ALA A 78 17.95 11.41 0.47
N LEU A 79 18.77 10.36 0.55
CA LEU A 79 18.31 9.02 0.95
C LEU A 79 17.68 9.03 2.35
N ALA A 80 18.35 9.65 3.33
CA ALA A 80 17.82 9.75 4.68
C ALA A 80 16.45 10.47 4.71
N TYR A 81 16.32 11.56 3.94
CA TYR A 81 15.06 12.26 3.80
C TYR A 81 13.96 11.36 3.20
N ASP A 82 14.24 10.66 2.10
CA ASP A 82 13.28 9.76 1.44
C ASP A 82 12.81 8.63 2.37
N LEU A 83 13.74 8.00 3.11
CA LEU A 83 13.42 6.96 4.10
C LEU A 83 12.53 7.51 5.23
N SER A 84 12.81 8.73 5.68
CA SER A 84 12.02 9.43 6.70
C SER A 84 10.61 9.77 6.20
N GLN A 85 10.48 10.26 4.96
CA GLN A 85 9.20 10.55 4.34
C GLN A 85 8.37 9.28 4.10
N ALA A 86 8.99 8.21 3.62
CA ALA A 86 8.32 6.92 3.44
C ALA A 86 7.79 6.35 4.76
N HIS A 87 8.57 6.48 5.84
CA HIS A 87 8.14 6.09 7.18
C HIS A 87 6.95 6.93 7.65
N GLU A 88 7.04 8.28 7.58
CA GLU A 88 5.94 9.15 8.04
C GLU A 88 4.68 9.01 7.19
N GLY A 89 4.82 8.77 5.87
CA GLY A 89 3.70 8.57 4.95
C GLY A 89 2.74 7.47 5.43
N MET A 90 3.27 6.37 5.98
CA MET A 90 2.45 5.31 6.57
C MET A 90 1.62 5.83 7.76
N PHE A 91 2.21 6.62 8.65
CA PHE A 91 1.49 7.17 9.81
C PHE A 91 0.49 8.25 9.42
N VAL A 92 0.79 9.06 8.41
CA VAL A 92 -0.17 10.02 7.84
C VAL A 92 -1.41 9.28 7.34
N TRP A 93 -1.22 8.24 6.54
CA TRP A 93 -2.32 7.43 6.03
C TRP A 93 -3.12 6.78 7.17
N MET A 94 -2.46 6.14 8.14
CA MET A 94 -3.14 5.50 9.27
C MET A 94 -3.98 6.48 10.11
N ARG A 95 -3.55 7.74 10.24
CA ARG A 95 -4.32 8.77 10.97
C ARG A 95 -5.56 9.25 10.20
N GLN A 96 -5.57 9.10 8.88
CA GLN A 96 -6.67 9.51 8.00
C GLN A 96 -7.63 8.37 7.69
N TYR A 97 -7.21 7.12 7.89
CA TYR A 97 -8.00 5.94 7.61
C TYR A 97 -9.09 5.71 8.67
N ASP A 98 -10.34 5.62 8.23
CA ASP A 98 -11.51 5.31 9.03
C ASP A 98 -11.73 3.80 9.09
N THR A 99 -11.64 3.25 10.29
CA THR A 99 -11.90 1.83 10.54
C THR A 99 -13.38 1.46 10.47
N GLU A 100 -14.27 2.43 10.61
CA GLU A 100 -15.72 2.26 10.62
C GLU A 100 -16.39 3.01 9.47
N ASP A 101 -17.49 2.45 8.96
CA ASP A 101 -18.25 3.05 7.85
C ASP A 101 -19.06 4.27 8.30
N GLY A 102 -19.42 4.36 9.58
CA GLY A 102 -20.29 5.42 10.10
C GLY A 102 -21.69 5.35 9.49
N GLU A 103 -22.20 6.50 9.06
CA GLU A 103 -23.53 6.63 8.41
C GLU A 103 -23.48 6.47 6.87
N ARG A 104 -22.33 6.09 6.31
CA ARG A 104 -22.12 5.97 4.86
C ARG A 104 -22.98 4.85 4.25
N THR A 105 -23.53 5.11 3.08
CA THR A 105 -24.16 4.09 2.22
C THR A 105 -23.13 3.10 1.67
N PRO A 106 -23.53 1.89 1.27
CA PRO A 106 -22.61 0.93 0.65
C PRO A 106 -21.84 1.49 -0.55
N GLU A 107 -22.46 2.36 -1.36
CA GLU A 107 -21.83 3.02 -2.49
C GLU A 107 -20.76 4.05 -2.05
N GLU A 108 -21.03 4.83 -1.00
CA GLU A 108 -20.06 5.77 -0.43
C GLU A 108 -18.89 5.04 0.24
N VAL A 109 -19.16 3.93 0.92
CA VAL A 109 -18.11 3.06 1.49
C VAL A 109 -17.22 2.51 0.38
N LYS A 110 -17.80 2.06 -0.74
CA LYS A 110 -17.01 1.58 -1.88
C LYS A 110 -16.07 2.65 -2.42
N ALA A 111 -16.60 3.85 -2.71
CA ALA A 111 -15.81 4.96 -3.24
C ALA A 111 -14.69 5.37 -2.27
N TYR A 112 -14.99 5.40 -0.97
CA TYR A 112 -14.00 5.66 0.07
C TYR A 112 -12.88 4.60 0.07
N LEU A 113 -13.23 3.31 0.05
CA LEU A 113 -12.25 2.23 0.07
C LEU A 113 -11.40 2.18 -1.20
N GLU A 114 -11.95 2.51 -2.37
CA GLU A 114 -11.21 2.64 -3.62
C GLU A 114 -10.17 3.78 -3.55
N GLU A 115 -10.53 4.91 -2.94
CA GLU A 115 -9.59 6.00 -2.66
C GLU A 115 -8.49 5.56 -1.67
N GLN A 116 -8.87 4.92 -0.56
CA GLN A 116 -7.91 4.42 0.42
C GLN A 116 -6.97 3.38 -0.17
N MET A 117 -7.45 2.53 -1.07
CA MET A 117 -6.63 1.57 -1.82
C MET A 117 -5.56 2.30 -2.63
N SER A 118 -5.93 3.34 -3.38
CA SER A 118 -4.94 4.12 -4.14
C SER A 118 -3.91 4.79 -3.23
N MET A 119 -4.33 5.32 -2.08
CA MET A 119 -3.42 5.96 -1.13
C MET A 119 -2.45 4.98 -0.49
N VAL A 120 -2.93 3.83 -0.01
CA VAL A 120 -2.08 2.82 0.63
C VAL A 120 -1.13 2.14 -0.36
N GLN A 121 -1.55 1.98 -1.62
CA GLN A 121 -0.66 1.54 -2.70
C GLN A 121 0.50 2.50 -2.90
N LYS A 122 0.22 3.81 -2.91
CA LYS A 122 1.28 4.82 -3.01
C LYS A 122 2.25 4.75 -1.83
N VAL A 123 1.74 4.61 -0.61
CA VAL A 123 2.58 4.41 0.58
C VAL A 123 3.46 3.16 0.45
N ASN A 124 2.89 2.04 0.00
CA ASN A 124 3.60 0.79 -0.22
C ASN A 124 4.72 0.94 -1.26
N GLU A 125 4.44 1.60 -2.39
CA GLU A 125 5.42 1.90 -3.43
C GLU A 125 6.54 2.80 -2.92
N ASP A 126 6.22 3.86 -2.17
CA ASP A 126 7.21 4.81 -1.65
C ASP A 126 8.17 4.13 -0.66
N ILE A 127 7.66 3.25 0.19
CA ILE A 127 8.47 2.44 1.11
C ILE A 127 9.41 1.53 0.33
N LYS A 128 8.90 0.78 -0.65
CA LYS A 128 9.70 -0.14 -1.47
C LYS A 128 10.77 0.62 -2.27
N ALA A 129 10.43 1.78 -2.82
CA ALA A 129 11.35 2.61 -3.57
C ALA A 129 12.47 3.16 -2.68
N ALA A 130 12.16 3.66 -1.48
CA ALA A 130 13.16 4.17 -0.54
C ALA A 130 14.11 3.05 -0.08
N LEU A 131 13.60 1.84 0.16
CA LEU A 131 14.42 0.67 0.48
C LEU A 131 15.33 0.26 -0.68
N ALA A 132 14.82 0.23 -1.91
CA ALA A 132 15.64 -0.08 -3.09
C ALA A 132 16.76 0.95 -3.31
N ARG A 133 16.50 2.24 -3.06
CA ARG A 133 17.54 3.27 -3.09
C ARG A 133 18.60 3.05 -2.00
N ALA A 134 18.18 2.63 -0.81
CA ALA A 134 19.09 2.31 0.28
C ALA A 134 20.00 1.12 -0.06
N ASP A 135 19.46 0.06 -0.67
CA ASP A 135 20.24 -1.10 -1.09
C ASP A 135 21.37 -0.70 -2.07
N VAL A 136 21.09 0.23 -2.99
CA VAL A 136 22.10 0.76 -3.94
C VAL A 136 23.16 1.63 -3.26
N LEU A 137 22.75 2.56 -2.38
CA LEU A 137 23.66 3.57 -1.83
C LEU A 137 24.41 3.11 -0.57
N LEU A 138 23.84 2.18 0.20
CA LEU A 138 24.44 1.66 1.42
C LEU A 138 25.02 0.24 1.24
N GLY A 139 24.61 -0.49 0.20
CA GLY A 139 25.10 -1.84 -0.09
C GLY A 139 24.48 -2.90 0.82
N THR A 140 23.17 -2.83 1.05
CA THR A 140 22.44 -3.65 2.04
C THR A 140 21.74 -4.88 1.47
N GLU A 141 22.16 -5.38 0.29
CA GLU A 141 21.65 -6.63 -0.32
C GLU A 141 21.97 -7.91 0.48
#